data_AF-A0A353NDG6-F1
#
_entry.id   AF-A0A353NDG6-F1
#
_cell.length_a   1.000
_cell.length_b   1.000
_cell.length_c   1.000
_cell.angle_alpha   90.00
_cell.angle_beta   90.00
_cell.angle_gamma   90.00
#
_symmetry.space_group_name_H-M   'P 1'
#
loop_
_entity.id
_entity.type
_entity.pdbx_description
1 polymer ?
#
loop_
_entity_poly.entity_id
_entity_poly.type
_entity_poly.pdbx_seq_one_letter_code
_entity_poly.pdbx_strand_id
1 'polypeptide(L)'
;MSDQAPSACFRYQLLATELENQINGGLYKAGDRLPSLRTLQSRTGLSVSTINQAYIEMEKRGLVEPREKSGFYVRPLLKNFPPPSKAMPPTAGL
;
A
#
# COMPACT_ATOMS: atom_id res chain seq x y z
N MET A 1 -28.46 -13.81 15.96
CA MET A 1 -27.92 -14.11 14.60
C MET A 1 -27.38 -12.82 14.00
N SER A 2 -26.29 -12.90 13.22
CA SER A 2 -25.46 -11.81 12.63
C SER A 2 -24.39 -11.28 13.61
N ASP A 3 -23.09 -11.46 13.44
CA ASP A 3 -22.26 -11.34 12.23
C ASP A 3 -21.01 -12.23 12.40
N GLN A 4 -20.94 -13.33 11.64
CA GLN A 4 -19.80 -14.25 11.70
C GLN A 4 -18.92 -13.98 10.48
N ALA A 5 -17.82 -13.25 10.68
CA ALA A 5 -16.81 -12.96 9.66
C ALA A 5 -15.48 -13.73 9.86
N PRO A 6 -15.43 -15.09 9.75
CA PRO A 6 -14.16 -15.80 9.60
C PRO A 6 -13.68 -15.91 8.13
N SER A 7 -14.46 -15.49 7.14
CA SER A 7 -14.08 -15.60 5.71
C SER A 7 -13.28 -14.40 5.17
N ALA A 8 -13.18 -13.32 5.96
CA ALA A 8 -12.42 -12.11 5.61
C ALA A 8 -10.94 -12.20 6.02
N CYS A 9 -10.62 -13.04 7.00
CA CYS A 9 -9.28 -13.16 7.59
C CYS A 9 -8.20 -13.39 6.53
N PHE A 10 -8.48 -14.18 5.48
CA PHE A 10 -7.49 -14.56 4.49
C PHE A 10 -7.37 -13.61 3.28
N ARG A 11 -8.45 -12.94 2.86
CA ARG A 11 -8.45 -12.19 1.58
C ARG A 11 -7.60 -10.93 1.64
N TYR A 12 -7.68 -10.17 2.73
CA TYR A 12 -6.84 -8.99 2.90
C TYR A 12 -5.37 -9.38 3.15
N GLN A 13 -5.12 -10.51 3.83
CA GLN A 13 -3.77 -11.04 4.05
C GLN A 13 -3.12 -11.48 2.75
N LEU A 14 -3.87 -12.16 1.88
CA LEU A 14 -3.39 -12.53 0.55
C LEU A 14 -3.03 -11.29 -0.26
N LEU A 15 -3.91 -10.27 -0.25
CA LEU A 15 -3.65 -8.99 -0.92
C LEU A 15 -2.40 -8.29 -0.37
N ALA A 16 -2.25 -8.23 0.95
CA ALA A 16 -1.09 -7.63 1.61
C ALA A 16 0.20 -8.38 1.25
N THR A 17 0.16 -9.71 1.26
CA THR A 17 1.31 -10.57 0.91
C THR A 17 1.69 -10.43 -0.57
N GLU A 18 0.71 -10.36 -1.47
CA GLU A 18 0.95 -10.12 -2.90
C GLU A 18 1.61 -8.76 -3.13
N LEU A 19 1.09 -7.70 -2.48
CA LEU A 19 1.70 -6.37 -2.56
C LEU A 19 3.11 -6.35 -1.94
N GLU A 20 3.31 -7.04 -0.83
CA GLU A 20 4.62 -7.23 -0.20
C GLU A 20 5.60 -7.94 -1.14
N ASN A 21 5.17 -8.99 -1.84
CA ASN A 21 5.98 -9.67 -2.85
C ASN A 21 6.30 -8.76 -4.03
N GLN A 22 5.37 -7.92 -4.48
CA GLN A 22 5.64 -6.94 -5.52
C GLN A 22 6.63 -5.86 -5.08
N ILE A 23 6.54 -5.39 -3.83
CA ILE A 23 7.51 -4.47 -3.23
C ILE A 23 8.89 -5.14 -3.15
N ASN A 24 8.97 -6.35 -2.60
CA ASN A 24 10.22 -7.11 -2.48
C ASN A 24 10.81 -7.51 -3.84
N GLY A 25 9.96 -7.76 -4.84
CA GLY A 25 10.36 -8.03 -6.22
C GLY A 25 10.85 -6.80 -6.98
N GLY A 26 10.81 -5.61 -6.37
CA GLY A 26 11.28 -4.36 -6.97
C GLY A 26 10.29 -3.70 -7.93
N LEU A 27 9.04 -4.19 -7.98
CA LEU A 27 7.94 -3.61 -8.76
C LEU A 27 7.53 -2.26 -8.16
N TYR A 28 7.53 -2.14 -6.83
CA TYR A 28 7.38 -0.88 -6.13
C TYR A 28 8.60 -0.63 -5.24
N LYS A 29 9.22 0.54 -5.39
CA LYS A 29 10.36 0.94 -4.57
C LYS A 29 9.91 1.77 -3.37
N ALA A 30 10.78 1.87 -2.37
CA ALA A 30 10.59 2.82 -1.28
C ALA A 30 10.37 4.24 -1.81
N GLY A 31 9.30 4.89 -1.37
CA GLY A 31 8.88 6.21 -1.86
C GLY A 31 8.03 6.17 -3.13
N ASP A 32 7.77 5.00 -3.71
CA ASP A 32 6.83 4.86 -4.83
C ASP A 32 5.38 4.89 -4.32
N ARG A 33 4.48 5.33 -5.19
CA ARG A 33 3.06 5.50 -4.89
C ARG A 33 2.34 4.20 -5.14
N LEU A 34 1.68 3.68 -4.12
CA LEU A 34 0.82 2.51 -4.27
C LEU A 34 -0.46 2.85 -5.04
N PRO A 35 -1.05 1.85 -5.72
CA PRO A 35 -2.36 2.02 -6.32
C PRO A 35 -3.38 2.48 -5.27
N SER A 36 -4.34 3.30 -5.70
CA SER A 36 -5.43 3.73 -4.82
C SER A 36 -6.35 2.56 -4.48
N LEU A 37 -7.09 2.66 -3.37
CA LEU A 37 -8.09 1.66 -2.97
C LEU A 37 -9.05 1.31 -4.12
N ARG A 38 -9.44 2.34 -4.90
CA ARG A 38 -10.35 2.21 -6.05
C ARG A 38 -9.70 1.46 -7.21
N THR A 39 -8.41 1.70 -7.47
CA THR A 39 -7.64 0.97 -8.49
C THR A 39 -7.51 -0.50 -8.12
N LEU A 40 -7.22 -0.80 -6.86
CA LEU A 40 -7.14 -2.18 -6.39
C LEU A 40 -8.50 -2.88 -6.40
N GLN A 41 -9.58 -2.17 -6.11
CA GLN A 41 -10.93 -2.70 -6.23
C GLN A 41 -11.20 -3.13 -7.68
N SER A 42 -10.90 -2.28 -8.67
CA SER A 42 -11.09 -2.65 -10.08
C SER A 42 -10.17 -3.78 -10.55
N ARG A 43 -8.97 -3.91 -9.98
CA ARG A 43 -8.01 -4.97 -10.35
C ARG A 43 -8.31 -6.32 -9.70
N THR A 44 -8.73 -6.30 -8.44
CA THR A 44 -8.88 -7.52 -7.61
C THR A 44 -10.33 -7.95 -7.44
N GLY A 45 -11.28 -7.06 -7.72
CA GLY A 45 -12.72 -7.28 -7.45
C GLY A 45 -13.07 -7.29 -5.96
N LEU A 46 -12.12 -6.98 -5.06
CA LEU A 46 -12.35 -6.99 -3.62
C LEU A 46 -13.06 -5.72 -3.15
N SER A 47 -13.86 -5.87 -2.09
CA SER A 47 -14.52 -4.73 -1.44
C SER A 47 -13.49 -3.73 -0.90
N VAL A 48 -13.82 -2.43 -0.98
CA VAL A 48 -12.98 -1.34 -0.45
C VAL A 48 -12.59 -1.58 1.01
N SER A 49 -13.49 -2.12 1.84
CA SER A 49 -13.21 -2.47 3.23
C SER A 49 -12.10 -3.52 3.37
N THR A 50 -12.07 -4.54 2.50
CA THR A 50 -11.03 -5.58 2.50
C THR A 50 -9.68 -5.02 2.09
N ILE A 51 -9.67 -4.16 1.06
CA ILE A 51 -8.44 -3.49 0.61
C ILE A 51 -7.93 -2.55 1.70
N ASN A 52 -8.82 -1.80 2.34
CA ASN A 52 -8.47 -0.92 3.43
C ASN A 52 -7.86 -1.71 4.61
N GLN A 53 -8.43 -2.87 4.97
CA GLN A 53 -7.83 -3.75 5.98
C GLN A 53 -6.43 -4.23 5.58
N ALA A 54 -6.19 -4.57 4.31
CA ALA A 54 -4.85 -4.94 3.84
C ALA A 54 -3.87 -3.76 3.98
N TYR A 55 -4.29 -2.54 3.66
CA TYR A 55 -3.45 -1.35 3.77
C TYR A 55 -3.12 -1.01 5.21
N ILE A 56 -4.10 -1.10 6.12
CA ILE A 56 -3.89 -0.93 7.56
C ILE A 56 -2.89 -1.99 8.07
N GLU A 57 -2.99 -3.22 7.58
CA GLU A 57 -2.09 -4.30 7.98
C GLU A 57 -0.67 -4.09 7.45
N MET A 58 -0.51 -3.69 6.19
CA MET A 58 0.76 -3.29 5.61
C MET A 58 1.37 -2.06 6.31
N GLU A 59 0.54 -1.11 6.73
CA GLU A 59 0.96 0.07 7.50
C GLU A 59 1.48 -0.35 8.87
N LYS A 60 0.75 -1.24 9.56
CA LYS A 60 1.17 -1.83 10.84
C LYS A 60 2.48 -2.61 10.72
N ARG A 61 2.71 -3.31 9.60
CA ARG A 61 3.98 -3.97 9.28
C ARG A 61 5.11 -3.01 8.91
N GLY A 62 4.81 -1.73 8.68
CA GLY A 62 5.78 -0.74 8.24
C GLY A 62 6.19 -0.86 6.77
N LEU A 63 5.37 -1.53 5.95
CA LEU A 63 5.60 -1.67 4.50
C LEU A 63 5.13 -0.43 3.73
N VAL A 64 4.12 0.26 4.25
CA VAL A 64 3.49 1.42 3.59
C VAL A 64 3.22 2.52 4.59
N GLU A 65 3.09 3.74 4.10
CA GLU A 65 2.67 4.89 4.90
C GLU A 65 1.63 5.74 4.16
N PRO A 66 0.57 6.17 4.87
CA PRO A 66 -0.34 7.17 4.34
C PRO A 66 0.37 8.52 4.30
N ARG A 67 0.32 9.19 3.15
CA ARG A 67 0.84 10.55 2.97
C ARG A 67 -0.30 11.49 2.64
N GLU A 68 -0.39 12.57 3.42
CA GLU A 68 -1.46 13.56 3.29
C GLU A 68 -1.57 14.07 1.84
N LYS A 69 -2.81 14.09 1.33
CA LYS A 69 -3.20 14.55 -0.02
C LYS A 69 -2.65 13.76 -1.21
N SER A 70 -1.80 12.75 -0.99
CA SER A 70 -1.10 12.06 -2.09
C SER A 70 -1.41 10.56 -2.16
N GLY A 71 -1.97 9.97 -1.10
CA GLY A 71 -2.39 8.56 -1.05
C GLY A 71 -1.43 7.73 -0.21
N PHE A 72 -1.19 6.49 -0.60
CA PHE A 72 -0.31 5.57 0.13
C PHE A 72 1.03 5.41 -0.61
N TYR A 73 2.11 5.41 0.16
CA TYR A 73 3.48 5.29 -0.34
C TYR A 73 4.15 4.07 0.28
N VAL A 74 5.02 3.40 -0.48
CA VAL A 74 5.82 2.28 0.05
C VAL A 74 6.90 2.83 0.96
N ARG A 75 7.00 2.28 2.18
CA ARG A 75 8.05 2.65 3.12
C ARG A 75 9.38 2.03 2.72
N PRO A 76 10.50 2.72 2.98
CA PRO A 76 11.81 2.10 2.93
C PRO A 76 11.90 1.00 3.98
N LEU A 77 11.88 -0.25 3.52
CA LEU A 77 12.37 -1.38 4.32
C LEU A 77 13.80 -1.03 4.73
N LEU A 78 14.05 -0.93 6.04
CA LEU A 78 15.32 -0.48 6.64
C LEU A 78 16.55 -1.35 6.30
N LYS A 79 16.43 -2.29 5.35
CA LYS A 79 17.49 -3.21 4.94
C LYS A 79 18.57 -2.54 4.10
N ASN A 80 18.27 -1.45 3.38
CA ASN A 80 19.26 -0.69 2.63
C ASN A 80 18.85 0.78 2.46
N PHE A 81 19.30 1.68 3.34
CA PHE A 81 19.38 3.10 2.98
C PHE A 81 20.54 3.27 1.97
N PRO A 82 20.31 4.04 0.90
CA PRO A 82 20.73 5.43 0.95
C PRO A 82 19.52 6.37 1.08
N PRO A 83 19.73 7.61 1.57
CA PRO A 83 18.68 8.61 1.74
C PRO A 83 17.94 8.89 0.42
N PRO A 84 16.68 9.36 0.46
CA PRO A 84 15.88 9.58 -0.73
C PRO A 84 16.52 10.64 -1.63
N SER A 85 17.10 10.19 -2.74
CA SER A 85 17.49 11.06 -3.85
C SER A 85 16.29 11.26 -4.78
N LYS A 86 15.92 12.53 -4.92
CA LYS A 86 15.03 13.19 -5.89
C LYS A 86 13.52 13.31 -5.61
N ALA A 87 13.18 14.58 -5.37
CA ALA A 87 12.34 15.42 -6.23
C ALA A 87 10.82 15.39 -6.03
N MET A 88 10.37 16.27 -5.14
CA MET A 88 9.25 17.15 -5.49
C MET A 88 9.86 18.32 -6.28
N PRO A 89 9.68 18.47 -7.61
CA PRO A 89 9.87 19.78 -8.21
C PRO A 89 8.80 20.71 -7.62
N PRO A 90 9.16 21.87 -7.05
CA PRO A 90 8.19 22.94 -6.94
C PRO A 90 7.83 23.33 -8.37
N THR A 91 6.61 23.01 -8.81
CA THR A 91 6.08 23.67 -10.01
C THR A 91 5.87 25.13 -9.63
N ALA A 92 6.88 25.94 -9.92
CA ALA A 92 6.74 27.35 -10.20
C ALA A 92 6.12 27.49 -11.60
N GLY A 93 5.22 28.47 -11.74
CA GLY A 93 4.53 28.84 -12.98
C GLY A 93 3.04 29.05 -12.69
N LEU A 94 2.49 30.26 -12.62
CA LEU A 94 2.93 31.58 -13.08
C LEU A 94 2.82 32.62 -11.95
#